data_AF-A0A1V4YA18-F1
#
_entry.id   AF-A0A1V4YA18-F1
#
_cell.length_a   1.000
_cell.length_b   1.000
_cell.length_c   1.000
_cell.angle_alpha   90.00
_cell.angle_beta   90.00
_cell.angle_gamma   90.00
#
_symmetry.space_group_name_H-M   'P 1'
#
loop_
_entity.id
_entity.type
_entity.pdbx_description
1 polymer ?
#
loop_
_entity_poly.entity_id
_entity_poly.type
_entity_poly.pdbx_seq_one_letter_code
_entity_poly.pdbx_strand_id
1 'polypeptide(L)' 'MEYVAVTCQKCGRKMYVLRKCARDKMYCTIQCLESGNSSKI' A
#
# COMPACT_ATOMS: atom_id res chain seq x y z
N MET A 1 17.95 -0.12 10.62
CA MET A 1 16.84 -0.09 9.63
C MET A 1 15.54 -0.27 10.40
N GLU A 2 14.58 0.64 10.27
CA GLU A 2 13.29 0.57 10.96
C GLU A 2 12.20 0.15 9.97
N TYR A 3 11.44 -0.89 10.31
CA TYR A 3 10.28 -1.35 9.54
C TYR A 3 9.00 -0.93 10.24
N VAL A 4 8.00 -0.53 9.46
CA VAL A 4 6.67 -0.17 9.96
C VAL A 4 5.61 -1.02 9.29
N ALA A 5 4.56 -1.34 10.05
CA ALA A 5 3.39 -2.01 9.51
C ALA A 5 2.50 -0.99 8.78
N VAL A 6 2.22 -1.25 7.51
CA VAL A 6 1.25 -0.51 6.70
C VAL A 6 0.16 -1.46 6.22
N THR A 7 -1.02 -0.92 5.96
CA THR A 7 -2.16 -1.71 5.49
C THR A 7 -2.42 -1.40 4.02
N CYS A 8 -2.58 -2.43 3.19
CA CYS A 8 -2.98 -2.25 1.80
C CYS A 8 -4.36 -1.59 1.75
N GLN A 9 -4.44 -0.45 1.07
CA GLN A 9 -5.69 0.32 0.95
C GLN A 9 -6.80 -0.42 0.20
N LYS A 10 -6.44 -1.39 -0.66
CA LYS A 10 -7.43 -2.15 -1.43
C LYS A 10 -7.94 -3.41 -0.73
N CYS A 11 -7.05 -4.20 -0.13
CA CYS A 11 -7.39 -5.54 0.38
C CYS A 11 -7.23 -5.71 1.90
N GLY A 12 -6.78 -4.67 2.61
CA GLY A 12 -6.62 -4.72 4.08
C GLY A 12 -5.44 -5.58 4.57
N ARG A 13 -4.65 -6.18 3.67
CA ARG A 13 -3.49 -7.00 4.06
C ARG A 13 -2.41 -6.13 4.68
N LYS A 14 -1.85 -6.57 5.81
CA LYS A 14 -0.69 -5.94 6.47
C LYS A 14 0.59 -6.22 5.69
N MET A 15 1.45 -5.21 5.62
CA MET A 15 2.75 -5.26 4.96
C MET A 15 3.78 -4.55 5.83
N TYR A 16 5.02 -5.00 5.76
CA TYR A 16 6.13 -4.37 6.48
C TYR A 16 7.07 -3.73 5.47
N VAL A 17 7.20 -2.42 5.57
CA VAL A 17 8.06 -1.62 4.69
C VAL A 17 9.06 -0.85 5.52
N LEU A 18 10.18 -0.48 4.93
CA LEU A 18 11.10 0.46 5.58
C LEU A 18 10.36 1.77 5.85
N ARG A 19 10.55 2.37 7.04
CA ARG A 19 9.86 3.59 7.45
C ARG A 19 9.96 4.72 6.42
N LYS A 20 11.13 4.88 5.78
CA LYS A 20 11.37 5.86 4.71
C LYS A 20 10.55 5.63 3.43
N CYS A 21 10.01 4.43 3.24
CA CYS A 21 9.17 4.07 2.10
C CYS A 21 7.67 4.12 2.43
N ALA A 22 7.30 4.33 3.69
CA ALA A 22 5.90 4.46 4.11
C ALA A 22 5.27 5.69 3.43
N ARG A 23 4.10 5.49 2.81
CA ARG A 23 3.29 6.54 2.18
C ARG A 23 1.85 6.45 2.67
N ASP A 24 1.08 7.53 2.54
CA ASP A 24 -0.33 7.60 2.96
C ASP A 24 -1.19 6.54 2.25
N LYS A 25 -0.91 6.29 0.96
CA LYS A 25 -1.54 5.24 0.16
C LYS A 25 -0.52 4.19 -0.23
N MET A 26 -0.78 2.95 0.20
CA MET A 26 0.07 1.79 -0.08
C MET A 26 -0.77 0.62 -0.59
N TYR A 27 -0.19 -0.15 -1.51
CA TYR A 27 -0.85 -1.29 -2.14
C TYR A 27 0.09 -2.48 -2.18
N CYS A 28 -0.45 -3.68 -1.94
CA CYS A 28 0.37 -4.87 -1.83
C CYS A 28 0.86 -5.46 -3.14
N THR A 29 0.14 -5.16 -4.21
CA THR A 29 0.43 -5.62 -5.56
C THR A 29 0.03 -4.52 -6.54
N ILE A 30 0.58 -4.57 -7.75
CA ILE A 30 0.18 -3.67 -8.85
C ILE A 30 -1.34 -3.79 -9.10
N GLN A 31 -1.88 -5.01 -9.08
CA GLN A 31 -3.32 -5.24 -9.22
C GLN A 31 -4.15 -4.48 -8.16
N CYS A 32 -3.69 -4.45 -6.91
CA CYS A 32 -4.37 -3.69 -5.85
C CYS A 32 -4.29 -2.17 -6.08
N LEU A 33 -3.16 -1.68 -6.63
CA LEU A 33 -3.00 -0.29 -7.02
C LEU A 33 -3.97 0.07 -8.15
N GLU A 34 -3.99 -0.70 -9.25
CA GLU A 34 -4.86 -0.45 -10.41
C GLU A 34 -6.35 -0.52 -10.02
N SER A 35 -6.73 -1.50 -9.21
CA SER A 35 -8.11 -1.67 -8.72
C SER A 35 -8.51 -0.65 -7.63
N GLY A 36 -7.53 0.01 -7.00
CA GLY A 36 -7.73 1.08 -6.02
C GLY A 36 -7.78 2.46 -6.68
N ASN A 37 -7.09 2.62 -7.81
CA ASN A 37 -7.07 3.83 -8.63
C ASN A 37 -8.16 3.86 -9.71
N SER A 38 -9.08 2.89 -9.77
CA SER A 38 -10.21 2.89 -10.73
C SER A 38 -11.25 4.00 -10.47
N SER A 39 -10.90 5.03 -9.69
CA SER A 39 -11.64 6.29 -9.65
C SER A 39 -11.00 7.27 -10.64
N LYS A 40 -11.60 7.34 -11.83
CA LYS A 40 -11.46 8.40 -12.86
C LYS A 40 -10.10 8.51 -13.54
N ILE A 41 -9.97 7.85 -14.69
CA ILE A 41 -9.47 8.50 -15.91
C ILE A 41 -10.71 8.88 -16.71
#